data_AF-A0A4Z0YSI2-F1
#
_entry.id   AF-A0A4Z0YSI2-F1
#
_cell.length_a   1.000
_cell.length_b   1.000
_cell.length_c   1.000
_cell.angle_alpha   90.00
_cell.angle_beta   90.00
_cell.angle_gamma   90.00
#
_symmetry.space_group_name_H-M   'P 1'
#
loop_
_entity.id
_entity.type
_entity.pdbx_description
1 polymer ?
#
loop_
_entity_poly.entity_id
_entity_poly.type
_entity_poly.pdbx_seq_one_letter_code
_entity_poly.pdbx_strand_id
1 'polypeptide(L)'
;MNKAPSPGMPNDLMSVKEDLKSVKEDIKSIKEDLKSTKEDLIKKIDSLEKSLRINIAIRDSNSITRTMNASASRLMPLYSVLTGTPIEHCPTTRHELEILSNPQVIRILAELEDLLYDPSTSTADVTKNRLAMLVGITAASPFVAHNVVKHR
;
A
#
# COMPACT_ATOMS: atom_id res chain seq x y z
N MET A 1 69.19 32.07 18.71
CA MET A 1 68.60 31.87 17.35
C MET A 1 67.14 32.29 17.41
N ASN A 2 66.82 33.52 17.03
CA ASN A 2 65.44 33.99 16.96
C ASN A 2 64.87 33.61 15.60
N LYS A 3 64.05 32.57 15.56
CA LYS A 3 63.32 32.16 14.35
C LYS A 3 62.30 33.26 14.05
N ALA A 4 62.51 34.00 12.96
CA ALA A 4 61.55 34.98 12.48
C ALA A 4 60.16 34.32 12.30
N PRO A 5 59.05 35.03 12.56
CA PRO A 5 57.72 34.48 12.34
C PRO A 5 57.61 34.04 10.87
N SER A 6 57.15 32.81 10.64
CA SER A 6 56.94 32.29 9.29
C SER A 6 55.91 33.19 8.56
N PRO A 7 56.24 33.74 7.38
CA PRO A 7 55.33 34.60 6.62
C PRO A 7 54.06 33.88 6.12
N GLY A 8 53.95 32.56 6.30
CA GLY A 8 52.75 31.77 5.94
C GLY A 8 51.60 31.83 6.96
N MET A 9 51.87 32.07 8.24
CA MET A 9 50.85 32.03 9.31
C MET A 9 49.64 32.98 9.07
N PRO A 10 49.82 34.24 8.61
CA PRO A 10 48.71 35.14 8.34
C PRO A 10 47.82 34.67 7.18
N ASN A 11 48.41 34.06 6.14
CA ASN A 11 47.67 33.55 4.98
C ASN A 11 46.89 32.29 5.34
N ASP A 12 47.50 31.38 6.10
CA ASP A 12 46.83 30.17 6.58
C ASP A 12 45.61 30.54 7.46
N LEU A 13 45.74 31.55 8.31
CA LEU A 13 44.65 32.02 9.17
C LEU A 13 43.49 32.67 8.38
N MET A 14 43.82 33.34 7.27
CA MET A 14 42.83 33.91 6.35
C MET A 14 42.09 32.81 5.56
N SER A 15 42.82 31.80 5.07
CA SER A 15 42.23 30.62 4.42
C SER A 15 41.26 29.90 5.35
N VAL A 16 41.68 29.60 6.59
CA VAL A 16 40.81 28.95 7.59
C VAL A 16 39.55 29.78 7.88
N LYS A 17 39.66 31.11 7.87
CA LYS A 17 38.50 32.00 8.07
C LYS A 17 37.52 31.93 6.90
N GLU A 18 38.00 31.81 5.68
CA GLU A 18 37.17 31.64 4.49
C GLU A 18 36.50 30.26 4.48
N ASP A 19 37.26 29.20 4.79
CA ASP A 19 36.74 27.85 4.95
C ASP A 19 35.62 27.80 6.01
N LEU A 20 35.82 28.44 7.16
CA LEU A 20 34.81 28.52 8.22
C LEU A 20 33.54 29.27 7.79
N LYS A 21 33.66 30.28 6.92
CA LYS A 21 32.49 30.97 6.34
C LYS A 21 31.75 30.05 5.38
N SER A 22 32.45 29.35 4.49
CA SER A 22 31.85 28.37 3.58
C SER A 22 31.10 27.29 4.36
N VAL A 23 31.76 26.68 5.36
CA VAL A 23 31.14 25.65 6.21
C VAL A 23 29.90 26.18 6.92
N LYS A 24 29.90 27.45 7.36
CA LYS A 24 28.72 28.06 7.98
C LYS A 24 27.57 28.22 7.00
N GLU A 25 27.84 28.56 5.74
CA GLU A 25 26.84 28.65 4.68
C GLU A 25 26.29 27.27 4.33
N ASP A 26 27.17 26.27 4.19
CA ASP A 26 26.78 24.87 3.95
C ASP A 26 25.88 24.34 5.07
N ILE A 27 26.25 24.56 6.35
CA ILE A 27 25.42 24.18 7.50
C ILE A 27 24.05 24.87 7.46
N LYS A 28 23.97 26.12 6.99
CA LYS A 28 22.70 26.83 6.87
C LYS A 28 21.84 26.19 5.76
N SER A 29 22.41 25.89 4.60
CA SER A 29 21.71 25.19 3.51
C SER A 29 21.18 23.84 3.97
N ILE A 30 22.03 23.03 4.62
CA ILE A 30 21.63 21.70 5.12
C ILE A 30 20.45 21.80 6.11
N LYS A 31 20.44 22.83 6.98
CA LYS A 31 19.30 23.06 7.89
C LYS A 31 18.00 23.36 7.15
N GLU A 32 18.07 24.14 6.07
CA GLU A 32 16.92 24.46 5.23
C GLU A 32 16.42 23.21 4.50
N ASP A 33 17.33 22.41 3.92
CA ASP A 33 17.00 21.14 3.25
C ASP A 33 16.37 20.13 4.21
N LEU A 34 16.90 20.00 5.44
CA LEU A 34 16.33 19.13 6.47
C LEU A 34 14.94 19.58 6.91
N LYS A 35 14.68 20.90 6.98
CA LYS A 35 13.36 21.43 7.29
C LYS A 35 12.37 21.09 6.19
N SER A 36 12.74 21.30 4.93
CA SER A 36 11.92 20.94 3.76
C SER A 36 11.61 19.43 3.73
N THR A 37 12.64 18.60 3.92
CA THR A 37 12.48 17.13 3.97
C THR A 37 11.54 16.71 5.10
N LYS A 38 11.65 17.32 6.28
CA LYS A 38 10.74 17.05 7.40
C LYS A 38 9.28 17.37 7.05
N GLU A 39 9.03 18.53 6.43
CA GLU A 39 7.69 18.95 6.03
C GLU A 39 7.08 18.00 4.99
N ASP A 40 7.89 17.54 4.03
CA ASP A 40 7.43 16.58 3.02
C ASP A 40 7.16 15.20 3.61
N LEU A 41 7.97 14.74 4.57
CA LEU A 41 7.70 13.49 5.29
C LEU A 41 6.40 13.56 6.10
N ILE A 42 6.13 14.68 6.77
CA ILE A 42 4.86 14.88 7.50
C ILE A 42 3.67 14.78 6.54
N LYS A 43 3.70 15.48 5.39
CA LYS A 43 2.63 15.41 4.39
C LYS A 43 2.40 13.98 3.88
N LYS A 44 3.48 13.23 3.65
CA LYS A 44 3.39 11.82 3.23
C LYS A 44 2.79 10.95 4.32
N ILE A 45 3.18 11.13 5.57
CA ILE A 45 2.62 10.41 6.72
C ILE A 45 1.12 10.69 6.86
N ASP A 46 0.71 11.96 6.80
CA ASP A 46 -0.70 12.34 6.90
C ASP A 46 -1.54 11.73 5.77
N SER A 47 -1.00 11.72 4.54
CA SER A 47 -1.65 11.10 3.37
C SER A 47 -1.78 9.58 3.51
N LEU A 48 -0.74 8.91 4.00
CA LEU A 48 -0.75 7.47 4.27
C LEU A 48 -1.72 7.12 5.38
N GLU A 49 -1.77 7.90 6.46
CA GLU A 49 -2.71 7.69 7.57
C GLU A 49 -4.15 7.80 7.08
N LYS A 50 -4.46 8.85 6.30
CA LYS A 50 -5.80 9.02 5.71
C LYS A 50 -6.18 7.84 4.80
N SER A 51 -5.27 7.42 3.93
CA SER A 51 -5.48 6.29 3.03
C SER A 51 -5.69 4.98 3.78
N LEU A 52 -4.91 4.73 4.83
CA LEU A 52 -5.03 3.56 5.70
C LEU A 52 -6.38 3.53 6.44
N ARG A 53 -6.81 4.67 7.00
CA ARG A 53 -8.12 4.78 7.68
C ARG A 53 -9.27 4.43 6.73
N ILE A 54 -9.23 4.94 5.49
CA ILE A 54 -10.24 4.64 4.46
C ILE A 54 -10.19 3.14 4.09
N ASN A 55 -9.00 2.58 3.85
CA ASN A 55 -8.82 1.18 3.49
C ASN A 55 -9.39 0.23 4.57
N ILE A 56 -9.11 0.50 5.85
CA ILE A 56 -9.67 -0.27 6.98
C ILE A 56 -11.20 -0.19 6.99
N ALA A 57 -11.78 1.01 6.87
CA ALA A 57 -13.23 1.18 6.85
C ALA A 57 -13.91 0.43 5.69
N ILE A 58 -13.28 0.42 4.51
CA ILE A 58 -13.76 -0.35 3.35
C ILE A 58 -13.66 -1.86 3.61
N ARG A 59 -12.55 -2.34 4.18
CA ARG A 59 -12.36 -3.75 4.52
C ARG A 59 -13.41 -4.22 5.54
N ASP A 60 -13.71 -3.40 6.53
CA ASP A 60 -14.77 -3.67 7.52
C ASP A 60 -16.16 -3.69 6.87
N SER A 61 -16.47 -2.71 6.01
CA SER A 61 -17.71 -2.67 5.24
C SER A 61 -17.88 -3.93 4.38
N ASN A 62 -16.83 -4.32 3.64
CA ASN A 62 -16.83 -5.55 2.85
C ASN A 62 -16.99 -6.80 3.72
N SER A 63 -16.41 -6.82 4.92
CA SER A 63 -16.58 -7.93 5.87
C SER A 63 -18.06 -8.09 6.27
N ILE A 64 -18.73 -6.99 6.60
CA ILE A 64 -20.17 -6.99 6.91
C ILE A 64 -20.99 -7.44 5.69
N THR A 65 -20.69 -6.91 4.51
CA THR A 65 -21.35 -7.29 3.25
C THR A 65 -21.24 -8.80 2.98
N ARG A 66 -20.07 -9.41 3.22
CA ARG A 66 -19.89 -10.86 3.07
C ARG A 66 -20.82 -11.65 4.00
N THR A 67 -20.94 -11.23 5.25
CA THR A 67 -21.85 -11.87 6.21
C THR A 67 -23.30 -11.76 5.75
N MET A 68 -23.71 -10.61 5.22
CA MET A 68 -25.06 -10.42 4.67
C MET A 68 -25.29 -11.29 3.44
N ASN A 69 -24.30 -11.39 2.55
CA ASN A 69 -24.39 -12.16 1.31
C ASN A 69 -24.52 -13.67 1.53
N ALA A 70 -24.07 -14.22 2.66
CA ALA A 70 -24.08 -15.66 2.94
C ALA A 70 -25.46 -16.33 2.87
N SER A 71 -26.53 -15.57 3.12
CA SER A 71 -27.91 -16.05 3.02
C SER A 71 -28.76 -15.26 2.02
N ALA A 72 -28.16 -14.31 1.31
CA ALA A 72 -28.89 -13.43 0.41
C ALA A 72 -29.13 -14.09 -0.95
N SER A 73 -30.35 -13.94 -1.48
CA SER A 73 -30.66 -14.31 -2.86
C SER A 73 -30.04 -13.34 -3.87
N ARG A 74 -29.89 -12.07 -3.48
CA ARG A 74 -29.21 -11.02 -4.23
C ARG A 74 -28.03 -10.49 -3.43
N LEU A 75 -26.87 -10.51 -4.03
CA LEU A 75 -25.61 -10.12 -3.41
C LEU A 75 -25.50 -8.60 -3.41
N MET A 76 -25.14 -8.07 -2.25
CA MET A 76 -24.74 -6.69 -2.08
C MET A 76 -23.33 -6.48 -2.68
N PRO A 77 -23.07 -5.30 -3.28
CA PRO A 77 -21.79 -5.03 -3.91
C PRO A 77 -20.67 -4.92 -2.88
N LEU A 78 -19.50 -5.41 -3.26
CA LEU A 78 -18.26 -5.10 -2.55
C LEU A 78 -17.65 -3.82 -3.10
N TYR A 79 -16.83 -3.19 -2.28
CA TYR A 79 -16.12 -1.95 -2.57
C TYR A 79 -14.63 -2.24 -2.80
N SER A 80 -14.03 -1.53 -3.74
CA SER A 80 -12.59 -1.58 -3.98
C SER A 80 -11.85 -0.98 -2.81
N VAL A 81 -10.84 -1.68 -2.30
CA VAL A 81 -9.98 -1.15 -1.23
C VAL A 81 -8.96 -0.12 -1.76
N LEU A 82 -8.84 0.00 -3.08
CA LEU A 82 -7.96 0.94 -3.77
C LEU A 82 -8.67 2.27 -4.02
N THR A 83 -9.92 2.23 -4.46
CA THR A 83 -10.68 3.45 -4.86
C THR A 83 -11.77 3.84 -3.87
N GLY A 84 -12.23 2.91 -3.03
CA GLY A 84 -13.39 3.12 -2.14
C GLY A 84 -14.75 3.14 -2.82
N THR A 85 -14.82 2.84 -4.11
CA THR A 85 -16.07 2.78 -4.89
C THR A 85 -16.56 1.34 -5.03
N PRO A 86 -17.85 1.11 -5.33
CA PRO A 86 -18.34 -0.23 -5.68
C PRO A 86 -17.50 -0.83 -6.82
N ILE A 87 -17.16 -2.12 -6.71
CA ILE A 87 -16.39 -2.82 -7.73
C ILE A 87 -17.27 -3.05 -8.96
N GLU A 88 -16.84 -2.54 -10.11
CA GLU A 88 -17.54 -2.74 -11.37
C GLU A 88 -17.61 -4.22 -11.75
N HIS A 89 -18.75 -4.65 -12.27
CA HIS A 89 -19.01 -6.03 -12.67
C HIS A 89 -18.83 -7.08 -11.55
N CYS A 90 -18.85 -6.65 -10.28
CA CYS A 90 -18.95 -7.56 -9.16
C CYS A 90 -20.29 -8.31 -9.22
N PRO A 91 -20.31 -9.65 -9.05
CA PRO A 91 -21.52 -10.44 -9.24
C PRO A 91 -22.60 -10.04 -8.25
N THR A 92 -23.83 -9.89 -8.74
CA THR A 92 -25.03 -9.57 -7.94
C THR A 92 -25.87 -10.80 -7.63
N THR A 93 -25.55 -11.95 -8.24
CA THR A 93 -26.17 -13.25 -7.97
C THR A 93 -25.13 -14.37 -7.95
N ARG A 94 -25.48 -15.51 -7.35
CA ARG A 94 -24.63 -16.72 -7.36
C ARG A 94 -24.37 -17.21 -8.79
N HIS A 95 -25.39 -17.17 -9.64
CA HIS A 95 -25.28 -17.59 -11.03
C HIS A 95 -24.33 -16.69 -11.82
N GLU A 96 -24.40 -15.36 -11.63
CA GLU A 96 -23.46 -14.42 -12.24
C GLU A 96 -22.02 -14.74 -11.89
N LEU A 97 -21.73 -15.08 -10.63
CA LEU A 97 -20.39 -15.48 -10.20
C LEU A 97 -19.91 -16.74 -10.93
N GLU A 98 -20.78 -17.74 -11.08
CA GLU A 98 -20.45 -19.01 -11.73
C GLU A 98 -20.05 -18.83 -13.20
N ILE A 99 -20.69 -17.90 -13.91
CA ILE A 99 -20.42 -17.63 -15.33
C ILE A 99 -19.28 -16.64 -15.58
N LEU A 100 -18.68 -16.04 -14.54
CA LEU A 100 -17.54 -15.14 -14.71
C LEU A 100 -16.35 -15.85 -15.36
N SER A 101 -15.73 -15.16 -16.32
CA SER A 101 -14.46 -15.56 -16.92
C SER A 101 -13.31 -15.36 -15.95
N ASN A 102 -12.26 -16.16 -16.06
CA ASN A 102 -11.09 -16.05 -15.18
C ASN A 102 -10.47 -14.63 -15.16
N PRO A 103 -10.32 -13.92 -16.30
CA PRO A 103 -9.85 -12.54 -16.30
C PRO A 103 -10.75 -11.57 -15.53
N GLN A 104 -12.08 -11.76 -15.55
CA GLN A 104 -13.00 -10.94 -14.75
C GLN A 104 -12.81 -11.21 -13.26
N VAL A 105 -12.68 -12.47 -12.87
CA VAL A 105 -12.43 -12.84 -11.46
C VAL A 105 -11.13 -12.23 -10.96
N ILE A 106 -10.05 -12.31 -11.74
CA ILE A 106 -8.75 -11.71 -11.39
C ILE A 106 -8.86 -10.21 -11.18
N ARG A 107 -9.59 -9.50 -12.05
CA ARG A 107 -9.79 -8.04 -11.90
C ARG A 107 -10.52 -7.72 -10.60
N ILE A 108 -11.59 -8.43 -10.28
CA ILE A 108 -12.34 -8.22 -9.03
C ILE A 108 -11.46 -8.51 -7.80
N LEU A 109 -10.67 -9.60 -7.83
CA LEU A 109 -9.74 -9.93 -6.74
C LEU A 109 -8.65 -8.88 -6.54
N ALA A 110 -8.17 -8.25 -7.63
CA ALA A 110 -7.20 -7.17 -7.55
C ALA A 110 -7.76 -5.93 -6.83
N GLU A 111 -9.01 -5.55 -7.13
CA GLU A 111 -9.71 -4.45 -6.45
C GLU A 111 -9.97 -4.73 -4.96
N LEU A 112 -10.06 -6.00 -4.57
CA LEU A 112 -10.20 -6.43 -3.17
C LEU A 112 -8.85 -6.55 -2.43
N GLU A 113 -7.73 -6.40 -3.14
CA GLU A 113 -6.36 -6.54 -2.63
C GLU A 113 -6.19 -7.77 -1.73
N ASP A 114 -6.56 -8.92 -2.29
CA ASP A 114 -6.42 -10.20 -1.62
C ASP A 114 -4.94 -10.61 -1.54
N LEU A 115 -4.27 -10.21 -0.45
CA LEU A 115 -2.84 -10.44 -0.23
C LEU A 115 -2.41 -11.92 -0.22
N LEU A 116 -3.37 -12.85 -0.13
CA LEU A 116 -3.12 -14.29 -0.16
C LEU A 116 -3.37 -14.91 -1.55
N TYR A 117 -3.78 -14.11 -2.53
CA TYR A 117 -4.02 -14.56 -3.90
C TYR A 117 -2.78 -14.31 -4.76
N ASP A 118 -2.20 -15.39 -5.28
CA ASP A 118 -1.15 -15.34 -6.29
C ASP A 118 -1.72 -15.86 -7.63
N PRO A 119 -1.90 -14.97 -8.63
CA PRO A 119 -2.42 -15.37 -9.93
C PRO A 119 -1.45 -16.25 -10.73
N SER A 120 -0.16 -16.26 -10.41
CA SER A 120 0.84 -17.05 -11.13
C SER A 120 0.81 -18.54 -10.78
N THR A 121 0.26 -18.87 -9.60
CA THR A 121 0.23 -20.23 -9.06
C THR A 121 -1.19 -20.79 -8.86
N SER A 122 -2.23 -19.97 -9.07
CA SER A 122 -3.62 -20.37 -8.86
C SER A 122 -4.29 -20.92 -10.13
N THR A 123 -5.02 -22.02 -10.00
CA THR A 123 -5.90 -22.51 -11.08
C THR A 123 -7.18 -21.68 -11.17
N ALA A 124 -7.86 -21.70 -12.31
CA ALA A 124 -9.11 -20.96 -12.50
C ALA A 124 -10.19 -21.31 -11.46
N ASP A 125 -10.28 -22.58 -11.05
CA ASP A 125 -11.21 -23.03 -10.01
C ASP A 125 -10.84 -22.48 -8.63
N VAL A 126 -9.55 -22.46 -8.28
CA VAL A 126 -9.06 -21.87 -7.03
C VAL A 126 -9.34 -20.37 -7.01
N THR A 127 -9.06 -19.67 -8.11
CA THR A 127 -9.34 -18.24 -8.30
C THR A 127 -10.83 -17.93 -8.15
N LYS A 128 -11.71 -18.73 -8.77
CA LYS A 128 -13.17 -18.54 -8.65
C LYS A 128 -13.69 -18.85 -7.25
N ASN A 129 -13.21 -19.93 -6.62
CA ASN A 129 -13.55 -20.26 -5.23
C ASN A 129 -13.08 -19.17 -4.26
N ARG A 130 -11.92 -18.55 -4.53
CA ARG A 130 -11.42 -17.42 -3.75
C ARG A 130 -12.38 -16.24 -3.80
N LEU A 131 -12.82 -15.86 -5.00
CA LEU A 131 -13.82 -14.80 -5.13
C LEU A 131 -15.14 -15.17 -4.44
N ALA A 132 -15.61 -16.42 -4.57
CA ALA A 132 -16.83 -16.86 -3.91
C ALA A 132 -16.79 -16.71 -2.39
N MET A 133 -15.64 -16.99 -1.75
CA MET A 133 -15.44 -16.75 -0.31
C MET A 133 -15.45 -15.25 0.02
N LEU A 134 -14.77 -14.42 -0.79
CA LEU A 134 -14.71 -12.97 -0.57
C LEU A 134 -16.01 -12.25 -0.89
N VAL A 135 -16.92 -12.85 -1.66
CA VAL A 135 -18.29 -12.35 -1.87
C VAL A 135 -19.24 -12.87 -0.78
N GLY A 136 -18.83 -13.90 -0.03
CA GLY A 136 -19.59 -14.47 1.09
C GLY A 136 -20.51 -15.62 0.70
N ILE A 137 -20.34 -16.24 -0.47
CA ILE A 137 -21.25 -17.27 -1.00
C ILE A 137 -20.91 -18.69 -0.49
N THR A 138 -19.69 -18.89 -0.01
CA THR A 138 -19.22 -20.18 0.50
C THR A 138 -18.94 -20.11 2.00
N ALA A 139 -19.26 -21.19 2.71
CA ALA A 139 -18.98 -21.34 4.14
C ALA A 139 -17.49 -21.61 4.45
N ALA A 140 -16.70 -21.92 3.42
CA ALA A 140 -15.27 -22.10 3.56
C ALA A 140 -14.61 -20.76 3.87
N SER A 141 -13.83 -20.73 4.95
CA SER A 141 -13.06 -19.53 5.29
C SER A 141 -12.08 -19.19 4.17
N PRO A 142 -11.89 -17.90 3.81
CA PRO A 142 -10.88 -17.49 2.86
C PRO A 142 -9.48 -18.00 3.21
N PHE A 143 -9.19 -18.34 4.48
CA PHE A 143 -7.91 -18.93 4.88
C PHE A 143 -7.73 -20.40 4.50
N VAL A 144 -8.79 -21.11 4.08
CA VAL A 144 -8.73 -22.56 3.78
C VAL A 144 -8.35 -22.85 2.32
N ALA A 145 -8.77 -22.01 1.36
CA ALA A 145 -8.57 -22.33 -0.06
C ALA A 145 -7.09 -22.40 -0.50
N HIS A 146 -6.19 -21.71 0.19
CA HIS A 146 -4.76 -21.73 -0.14
C HIS A 146 -4.08 -23.07 0.24
N ASN A 147 -4.67 -23.84 1.16
CA ASN A 147 -4.14 -25.13 1.60
C ASN A 147 -4.68 -26.33 0.80
N VAL A 148 -5.67 -26.14 -0.08
CA VAL A 148 -6.26 -27.23 -0.88
C VAL A 148 -5.27 -27.76 -1.94
N VAL A 149 -4.22 -27.01 -2.28
CA VAL A 149 -3.23 -27.40 -3.31
C VAL A 149 -2.03 -28.17 -2.74
N LYS A 150 -1.81 -28.19 -1.41
CA LYS A 150 -0.62 -28.84 -0.82
C LYS A 150 -0.78 -30.33 -0.48
N HIS A 151 -1.97 -30.91 -0.61
CA HIS A 151 -2.21 -32.31 -0.32
C HIS A 151 -3.16 -32.96 -1.34
N ARG A 152 -2.68 -33.19 -2.57
CA ARG A 152 -3.14 -34.26 -3.45
C ARG A 152 -2.00 -34.73 -4.34
#